data_AF-A0A661DL92-F1
#
_entry.id   AF-A0A661DL92-F1
#
_cell.length_a   1.000
_cell.length_b   1.000
_cell.length_c   1.000
_cell.angle_alpha   90.00
_cell.angle_beta   90.00
_cell.angle_gamma   90.00
#
_symmetry.space_group_name_H-M   'P 1'
#
loop_
_entity.id
_entity.type
_entity.pdbx_description
1 polymer ?
#
loop_
_entity_poly.entity_id
_entity_poly.type
_entity_poly.pdbx_seq_one_letter_code
_entity_poly.pdbx_strand_id
1 'polypeptide(L)'
;QGIQLGIMAIGSITYNKWFHGSEKELREGLIRMREGLSGITVGAACIKGFTDDDGKDNGYGWARGNSIYFCELPLDRLKDTRGWWYHEGSHVLMGTKDYAYGKAESQALPSSKAVRNAASIAGYLGEVQ
;
A
#
# COMPACT_ATOMS: atom_id res chain seq x y z
N GLN A 1 13.17 -20.13 25.56
CA GLN A 1 11.78 -20.08 25.07
C GLN A 1 11.19 -18.77 25.57
N GLY A 2 10.97 -17.76 24.72
CA GLY A 2 10.53 -16.44 25.23
C GLY A 2 10.41 -15.32 24.18
N ILE A 3 11.08 -15.46 23.03
CA ILE A 3 11.09 -14.41 21.99
C ILE A 3 9.91 -14.55 20.99
N GLN A 4 9.30 -15.74 20.91
CA GLN A 4 8.30 -16.06 19.88
C GLN A 4 6.89 -15.49 20.16
N LEU A 5 6.58 -15.12 21.41
CA LEU A 5 5.27 -14.56 21.79
C LEU A 5 5.18 -13.04 21.55
N GLY A 6 6.30 -12.30 21.66
CA GLY A 6 6.32 -10.85 21.48
C GLY A 6 6.09 -10.40 20.04
N ILE A 7 6.60 -11.16 19.06
CA ILE A 7 6.48 -10.85 17.63
C ILE A 7 5.03 -11.05 17.14
N MET A 8 4.33 -12.09 17.64
CA MET A 8 2.92 -12.30 17.30
C MET A 8 1.99 -11.22 17.90
N ALA A 9 2.31 -10.70 19.07
CA ALA A 9 1.51 -9.63 19.71
C ALA A 9 1.62 -8.29 18.98
N ILE A 10 2.83 -7.90 18.54
CA ILE A 10 3.06 -6.65 17.79
C ILE A 10 2.38 -6.71 16.42
N GLY A 11 2.51 -7.85 15.72
CA GLY A 11 1.83 -8.08 14.44
C GLY A 11 0.30 -7.95 14.57
N SER A 12 -0.28 -8.43 15.67
CA SER A 12 -1.72 -8.36 15.95
C SER A 12 -2.23 -6.95 16.31
N ILE A 13 -1.45 -6.14 17.04
CA ILE A 13 -1.79 -4.75 17.38
C ILE A 13 -1.74 -3.86 16.14
N THR A 14 -0.65 -3.93 15.37
CA THR A 14 -0.52 -3.16 14.13
C THR A 14 -1.58 -3.58 13.13
N TYR A 15 -1.89 -4.87 13.04
CA TYR A 15 -2.97 -5.36 12.19
C TYR A 15 -4.34 -4.78 12.57
N ASN A 16 -4.72 -4.78 13.86
CA ASN A 16 -6.00 -4.23 14.29
C ASN A 16 -6.10 -2.72 14.06
N LYS A 17 -4.99 -2.00 14.24
CA LYS A 17 -4.90 -0.56 13.97
C LYS A 17 -5.23 -0.20 12.51
N TRP A 18 -4.88 -1.06 11.56
CA TRP A 18 -5.08 -0.81 10.13
C TRP A 18 -6.34 -1.46 9.56
N PHE A 19 -6.77 -2.62 10.08
CA PHE A 19 -7.79 -3.45 9.42
C PHE A 19 -8.95 -3.88 10.32
N HIS A 20 -8.94 -3.55 11.62
CA HIS A 20 -10.07 -3.75 12.53
C HIS A 20 -10.67 -5.18 12.53
N GLY A 21 -9.85 -6.22 12.33
CA GLY A 21 -10.26 -7.63 12.52
C GLY A 21 -10.61 -8.45 11.27
N SER A 22 -10.57 -7.94 10.04
CA SER A 22 -10.83 -8.74 8.81
C SER A 22 -9.59 -9.49 8.28
N GLU A 23 -9.36 -10.71 8.80
CA GLU A 23 -8.04 -11.36 8.69
C GLU A 23 -7.86 -12.22 7.44
N LYS A 24 -8.94 -12.89 7.00
CA LYS A 24 -8.85 -13.87 5.92
C LYS A 24 -8.53 -13.24 4.56
N GLU A 25 -9.30 -12.23 4.14
CA GLU A 25 -9.10 -11.55 2.85
C GLU A 25 -7.73 -10.86 2.79
N LEU A 26 -7.31 -10.25 3.90
CA LEU A 26 -6.01 -9.59 3.99
C LEU A 26 -4.87 -10.62 3.90
N ARG A 27 -4.93 -11.73 4.66
CA ARG A 27 -3.85 -12.73 4.69
C ARG A 27 -3.55 -13.31 3.30
N GLU A 28 -4.59 -13.68 2.57
CA GLU A 28 -4.46 -14.18 1.19
C GLU A 28 -3.91 -13.09 0.26
N GLY A 29 -4.34 -11.84 0.44
CA GLY A 29 -3.82 -10.70 -0.31
C GLY A 29 -2.34 -10.42 -0.04
N LEU A 30 -1.90 -10.48 1.22
CA LEU A 30 -0.51 -10.29 1.61
C LEU A 30 0.41 -11.41 1.10
N ILE A 31 -0.09 -12.65 1.02
CA ILE A 31 0.64 -13.75 0.36
C ILE A 31 0.84 -13.44 -1.12
N ARG A 32 -0.24 -13.04 -1.84
CA ARG A 32 -0.14 -12.62 -3.25
C ARG A 32 0.83 -11.46 -3.43
N MET A 33 0.81 -10.48 -2.54
CA MET A 33 1.78 -9.39 -2.53
C MET A 33 3.20 -9.92 -2.40
N ARG A 34 3.50 -10.74 -1.38
CA ARG A 34 4.84 -11.28 -1.15
C ARG A 34 5.38 -12.06 -2.35
N GLU A 35 4.53 -12.84 -3.01
CA GLU A 35 4.92 -13.71 -4.11
C GLU A 35 4.97 -13.00 -5.47
N GLY A 36 4.07 -12.04 -5.70
CA GLY A 36 3.87 -11.41 -6.99
C GLY A 36 4.60 -10.08 -7.19
N LEU A 37 5.04 -9.42 -6.11
CA LEU A 37 5.56 -8.04 -6.21
C LEU A 37 6.79 -7.94 -7.13
N SER A 38 7.69 -8.93 -7.07
CA SER A 38 8.88 -8.96 -7.94
C SER A 38 8.57 -9.25 -9.41
N GLY A 39 7.37 -9.76 -9.71
CA GLY A 39 6.89 -10.03 -11.06
C GLY A 39 6.13 -8.87 -11.70
N ILE A 40 5.93 -7.76 -10.98
CA ILE A 40 5.30 -6.57 -11.52
C ILE A 40 6.26 -5.85 -12.46
N THR A 41 5.79 -5.52 -13.65
CA THR A 41 6.57 -4.72 -14.59
C THR A 41 6.63 -3.27 -14.11
N VAL A 42 7.83 -2.71 -14.03
CA VAL A 42 8.02 -1.30 -13.68
C VAL A 42 8.29 -0.52 -14.95
N GLY A 43 7.34 0.35 -15.29
CA GLY A 43 7.52 1.33 -16.36
C GLY A 43 7.93 2.67 -15.77
N ALA A 44 8.82 3.39 -16.45
CA ALA A 44 8.89 4.83 -16.31
C ALA A 44 7.83 5.42 -17.26
N ALA A 45 6.70 5.90 -16.74
CA ALA A 45 5.76 6.67 -17.54
C ALA A 45 5.52 8.02 -16.87
N CYS A 46 6.34 8.99 -17.26
CA CYS A 46 6.05 10.39 -17.00
C CYS A 46 4.89 10.81 -17.91
N ILE A 47 3.66 10.78 -17.39
CA ILE A 47 2.63 11.66 -17.96
C ILE A 47 2.77 12.98 -17.20
N LYS A 48 3.50 13.94 -17.79
CA LYS A 48 3.38 15.34 -17.34
C LYS A 48 1.90 15.70 -17.36
N GLY A 49 1.33 16.06 -16.21
CA GLY A 49 -0.04 16.55 -16.10
C GLY A 49 -1.08 15.58 -15.52
N PHE A 50 -0.69 14.56 -14.75
CA PHE A 50 -1.62 13.92 -13.80
C PHE A 50 -1.80 14.81 -12.55
N THR A 51 -2.22 16.05 -12.81
CA THR A 51 -2.73 16.95 -11.78
C THR A 51 -4.10 16.44 -11.38
N ASP A 52 -4.41 16.43 -10.08
CA ASP A 52 -5.79 16.28 -9.64
C ASP A 52 -6.66 17.44 -10.19
N ASP A 53 -7.97 17.39 -9.96
CA ASP A 53 -8.90 18.43 -10.40
C ASP A 53 -8.53 19.84 -9.84
N ASP A 54 -7.66 19.92 -8.82
CA ASP A 54 -7.14 21.13 -8.21
C ASP A 54 -5.81 21.63 -8.84
N GLY A 55 -5.31 20.98 -9.89
CA GLY A 55 -4.06 21.38 -10.54
C GLY A 55 -2.80 21.03 -9.74
N LYS A 56 -2.92 20.19 -8.69
CA LYS A 56 -1.78 19.77 -7.87
C LYS A 56 -1.19 18.48 -8.42
N ASP A 57 0.12 18.51 -8.61
CA ASP A 57 0.91 17.34 -8.98
C ASP A 57 0.97 16.37 -7.79
N ASN A 58 -0.03 15.49 -7.73
CA ASN A 58 -0.24 14.54 -6.64
C ASN A 58 0.07 13.09 -7.06
N GLY A 59 0.41 12.86 -8.32
CA GLY A 59 0.68 11.53 -8.85
C GLY A 59 2.10 11.06 -8.52
N TYR A 60 2.26 10.28 -7.45
CA TYR A 60 3.52 9.58 -7.15
C TYR A 60 3.73 8.38 -8.10
N GLY A 61 2.64 7.71 -8.50
CA GLY A 61 2.61 6.62 -9.45
C GLY A 61 1.18 6.18 -9.77
N TRP A 62 1.04 5.20 -10.66
CA TRP A 62 -0.25 4.54 -10.94
C TRP A 62 -0.03 3.12 -11.43
N ALA A 63 -1.01 2.24 -11.21
CA ALA A 63 -1.00 0.86 -11.68
C ALA A 63 -2.00 0.63 -12.83
N ARG A 64 -1.60 -0.15 -13.84
CA ARG A 64 -2.51 -0.66 -14.89
C ARG A 64 -2.04 -2.01 -15.42
N GLY A 65 -2.98 -2.94 -15.50
CA GLY A 65 -2.65 -4.33 -15.82
C GLY A 65 -1.65 -4.88 -14.81
N ASN A 66 -0.57 -5.50 -15.29
CA ASN A 66 0.53 -6.00 -14.46
C ASN A 66 1.71 -5.01 -14.37
N SER A 67 1.44 -3.70 -14.52
CA SER A 67 2.48 -2.66 -14.54
C SER A 67 2.24 -1.58 -13.49
N ILE A 68 3.32 -1.12 -12.86
CA ILE A 68 3.36 0.09 -12.05
C ILE A 68 4.18 1.13 -12.80
N TYR A 69 3.69 2.36 -12.78
CA TYR A 69 4.33 3.51 -13.38
C TYR A 69 4.64 4.54 -12.31
N PHE A 70 5.89 4.99 -12.24
CA PHE A 70 6.29 6.07 -11.33
C PHE A 70 6.43 7.38 -12.10
N CYS A 71 6.01 8.47 -11.47
CA CYS A 71 6.36 9.82 -11.89
C CYS A 71 7.77 10.18 -11.39
N GLU A 72 8.48 11.08 -12.07
CA GLU A 72 9.75 11.61 -11.57
C GLU A 72 9.54 12.33 -10.24
N LEU A 73 9.97 11.70 -9.15
CA LEU A 73 9.98 12.33 -7.84
C LEU A 73 11.29 13.11 -7.66
N PRO A 74 11.23 14.31 -7.04
CA PRO A 74 12.44 14.94 -6.55
C PRO A 74 13.09 14.03 -5.48
N LEU A 75 14.42 13.95 -5.50
CA LEU A 75 15.22 12.96 -4.76
C LEU A 75 14.97 12.97 -3.24
N ASP A 76 14.48 14.07 -2.70
CA ASP A 76 14.09 14.26 -1.29
C ASP A 76 12.80 13.51 -0.91
N ARG A 77 11.93 13.22 -1.88
CA ARG A 77 10.69 12.44 -1.72
C ARG A 77 10.86 10.94 -2.02
N LEU A 78 12.03 10.50 -2.48
CA LEU A 78 12.34 9.08 -2.73
C LEU A 78 12.39 8.21 -1.45
N LYS A 79 12.43 8.85 -0.27
CA LYS A 79 12.52 8.14 1.02
C LYS A 79 11.36 7.20 1.29
N ASP A 80 10.23 7.34 0.57
CA ASP A 80 9.05 6.48 0.73
C ASP A 80 8.74 5.59 -0.49
N THR A 81 9.72 5.39 -1.38
CA THR A 81 9.59 4.53 -2.58
C THR A 81 9.07 3.12 -2.25
N ARG A 82 9.41 2.60 -1.07
CA ARG A 82 8.95 1.29 -0.61
C ARG A 82 7.46 1.27 -0.23
N GLY A 83 6.96 2.32 0.43
CA GLY A 83 5.54 2.46 0.74
C GLY A 83 4.71 2.54 -0.54
N TRP A 84 5.17 3.30 -1.52
CA TRP A 84 4.55 3.40 -2.84
C TRP A 84 4.56 2.10 -3.62
N TRP A 85 5.66 1.36 -3.55
CA TRP A 85 5.75 0.04 -4.17
C TRP A 85 4.68 -0.93 -3.64
N TYR A 86 4.39 -0.89 -2.33
CA TYR A 86 3.29 -1.66 -1.76
C TYR A 86 1.91 -1.11 -2.12
N HIS A 87 1.75 0.22 -2.19
CA HIS A 87 0.51 0.89 -2.57
C HIS A 87 0.10 0.50 -3.99
N GLU A 88 0.97 0.77 -4.96
CA GLU A 88 0.71 0.49 -6.37
C GLU A 88 0.66 -1.03 -6.63
N GLY A 89 1.53 -1.79 -5.96
CA GLY A 89 1.53 -3.25 -6.04
C GLY A 89 0.23 -3.87 -5.56
N SER A 90 -0.42 -3.31 -4.52
CA SER A 90 -1.69 -3.85 -4.04
C SER A 90 -2.84 -3.59 -5.01
N HIS A 91 -2.79 -2.55 -5.84
CA HIS A 91 -3.77 -2.39 -6.93
C HIS A 91 -3.68 -3.54 -7.93
N VAL A 92 -2.46 -3.96 -8.28
CA VAL A 92 -2.20 -5.05 -9.22
C VAL A 92 -2.56 -6.41 -8.63
N LEU A 93 -2.05 -6.72 -7.44
CA LEU A 93 -2.04 -8.08 -6.89
C LEU A 93 -3.23 -8.38 -5.97
N MET A 94 -3.88 -7.33 -5.45
CA MET A 94 -5.02 -7.44 -4.54
C MET A 94 -6.26 -6.74 -5.07
N GLY A 95 -6.16 -5.93 -6.13
CA GLY A 95 -7.30 -5.18 -6.66
C GLY A 95 -7.79 -4.07 -5.73
N THR A 96 -6.90 -3.52 -4.88
CA THR A 96 -7.25 -2.43 -3.96
C THR A 96 -7.73 -1.19 -4.71
N LYS A 97 -8.36 -0.28 -3.97
CA LYS A 97 -8.82 1.04 -4.40
C LYS A 97 -8.30 2.10 -3.44
N ASP A 98 -8.51 3.36 -3.80
CA ASP A 98 -8.10 4.51 -2.99
C ASP A 98 -9.31 5.09 -2.25
N TYR A 99 -9.72 4.40 -1.20
CA TYR A 99 -10.81 4.88 -0.34
C TYR A 99 -10.38 6.02 0.57
N ALA A 100 -9.09 6.06 0.94
CA ALA A 100 -8.47 7.13 1.70
C ALA A 100 -6.96 7.17 1.46
N TYR A 101 -6.39 8.37 1.50
CA TYR A 101 -4.95 8.63 1.51
C TYR A 101 -4.54 9.20 2.85
N GLY A 102 -3.28 8.98 3.26
CA GLY A 102 -2.77 9.47 4.54
C GLY A 102 -3.03 8.51 5.69
N LYS A 103 -2.18 8.61 6.72
CA LYS A 103 -2.15 7.66 7.84
C LYS A 103 -3.42 7.71 8.68
N ALA A 104 -3.91 8.91 9.01
CA ALA A 104 -5.05 9.08 9.89
C ALA A 104 -6.34 8.60 9.23
N GLU A 105 -6.55 9.01 7.98
CA GLU A 105 -7.72 8.71 7.18
C GLU A 105 -7.80 7.21 6.86
N SER A 106 -6.66 6.60 6.51
CA SER A 106 -6.58 5.16 6.21
C SER A 106 -6.84 4.27 7.42
N GLN A 107 -6.47 4.72 8.63
CA GLN A 107 -6.76 4.01 9.89
C GLN A 107 -8.21 4.19 10.34
N ALA A 108 -8.85 5.29 9.97
CA ALA A 108 -10.25 5.57 10.27
C ALA A 108 -11.24 4.79 9.38
N LEU A 109 -10.77 4.13 8.31
CA LEU A 109 -11.63 3.37 7.42
C LEU A 109 -12.30 2.18 8.14
N PRO A 110 -13.57 1.86 7.83
CA PRO A 110 -14.19 0.62 8.29
C PRO A 110 -13.43 -0.57 7.69
N SER A 111 -13.39 -1.68 8.43
CA SER A 111 -12.63 -2.91 8.08
C SER A 111 -12.81 -3.34 6.62
N SER A 112 -14.05 -3.35 6.12
CA SER A 112 -14.41 -3.75 4.75
C SER A 112 -13.79 -2.88 3.65
N LYS A 113 -13.52 -1.61 3.95
CA LYS A 113 -12.81 -0.70 3.05
C LYS A 113 -11.31 -0.73 3.30
N ALA A 114 -10.89 -0.82 4.56
CA ALA A 114 -9.49 -0.79 4.95
C ALA A 114 -8.69 -1.95 4.30
N VAL A 115 -9.21 -3.17 4.29
CA VAL A 115 -8.53 -4.32 3.64
C VAL A 115 -8.46 -4.22 2.11
N ARG A 116 -9.25 -3.31 1.52
CA ARG A 116 -9.28 -3.02 0.08
C ARG A 116 -8.67 -1.66 -0.25
N ASN A 117 -8.05 -0.98 0.73
CA ASN A 117 -7.46 0.35 0.56
C ASN A 117 -5.94 0.27 0.37
N ALA A 118 -5.41 0.80 -0.74
CA ALA A 118 -3.99 0.69 -1.06
C ALA A 118 -3.09 1.39 -0.01
N ALA A 119 -3.49 2.57 0.47
CA ALA A 119 -2.76 3.28 1.51
C ALA A 119 -2.77 2.55 2.86
N SER A 120 -3.82 1.79 3.18
CA SER A 120 -3.87 0.95 4.38
C SER A 120 -2.91 -0.24 4.28
N ILE A 121 -2.80 -0.88 3.10
CA ILE A 121 -1.82 -1.95 2.85
C ILE A 121 -0.39 -1.42 2.97
N ALA A 122 -0.08 -0.31 2.30
CA ALA A 122 1.23 0.32 2.36
C ALA A 122 1.62 0.73 3.79
N GLY A 123 0.70 1.36 4.52
CA GLY A 123 0.92 1.78 5.90
C GLY A 123 1.17 0.61 6.86
N TYR A 124 0.40 -0.48 6.72
CA TYR A 124 0.64 -1.70 7.49
C TYR A 124 2.01 -2.31 7.18
N LEU A 125 2.31 -2.54 5.90
CA LEU A 125 3.58 -3.14 5.45
C LEU A 125 4.81 -2.26 5.72
N GLY A 126 4.63 -0.95 5.90
CA GLY A 126 5.68 -0.05 6.37
C GLY A 126 5.95 -0.16 7.88
N GLU A 127 4.93 -0.51 8.68
CA GLU A 127 5.04 -0.60 10.15
C GLU A 127 5.44 -2.00 10.66
N VAL A 128 5.26 -3.06 9.87
CA VAL A 128 5.58 -4.46 10.28
C VAL A 128 6.91 -5.01 9.72
N GLN A 129 7.79 -4.14 9.20
CA GLN A 129 9.12 -4.54 8.69
C GLN A 129 10.10 -4.88 9.80
#